data_AF-A0A1A8BYX9-F1
#
_entry.id   AF-A0A1A8BYX9-F1
#
_cell.length_a   1.000
_cell.length_b   1.000
_cell.length_c   1.000
_cell.angle_alpha   90.00
_cell.angle_beta   90.00
_cell.angle_gamma   90.00
#
_symmetry.space_group_name_H-M   'P 1'
#
loop_
_entity.id
_entity.type
_entity.pdbx_description
1 polymer ?
#
loop_
_entity_poly.entity_id
_entity_poly.type
_entity_poly.pdbx_seq_one_letter_code
_entity_poly.pdbx_strand_id
1 'polypeptide(L)'
;QSALDLKKQNLKDETKKRKELVKSMEEDKKMLVVKEKEVSKLAEQLQALQEEGQKDSKALKAAEQHFKAVSAGLSSNEDGEEATLAGQMMTCKNDMSKADTEAKQAQMTLKHSQAELKSKQAEVKKMDSGYKKDQESLQANKEAVRKAQEELAKQKEVIMTQDKELKVKSTEANKIREQNNDVQLKIKELEHNISKHHKDSKESANKVTRMLEENDWIHSERQFFGQPNSSYDFKANNPREAGQRLKKLEETTTKLERNINNRAMNMLNEAEERYNDLMKKKRIVENDKTKILQTIKELDQKKNEALNLAWQK
;
A
#
# COMPACT_ATOMS: atom_id res chain seq x y z
N GLN A 1 53.25 -189.19 2.34
CA GLN A 1 52.27 -188.28 1.69
C GLN A 1 51.70 -187.33 2.75
N SER A 2 51.39 -186.06 2.53
CA SER A 2 50.99 -185.34 1.31
C SER A 2 51.23 -183.82 1.46
N ALA A 3 51.19 -183.06 0.37
CA ALA A 3 51.37 -181.60 0.24
C ALA A 3 50.42 -180.71 1.09
N LEU A 4 49.60 -181.30 1.96
CA LEU A 4 48.61 -180.62 2.80
C LEU A 4 49.25 -179.96 4.05
N ASP A 5 50.25 -180.60 4.65
CA ASP A 5 50.87 -180.08 5.89
C ASP A 5 51.82 -178.91 5.62
N LEU A 6 52.53 -178.93 4.49
CA LEU A 6 53.40 -177.82 4.06
C LEU A 6 52.58 -176.54 3.72
N LYS A 7 51.39 -176.71 3.13
CA LYS A 7 50.47 -175.59 2.87
C LYS A 7 49.83 -175.03 4.15
N LYS A 8 49.52 -175.87 5.15
CA LYS A 8 49.01 -175.41 6.46
C LYS A 8 50.07 -174.64 7.24
N GLN A 9 51.34 -175.06 7.19
CA GLN A 9 52.45 -174.36 7.81
C GLN A 9 52.70 -173.00 7.12
N ASN A 10 52.76 -172.97 5.78
CA ASN A 10 52.88 -171.70 5.03
C ASN A 10 51.73 -170.73 5.27
N LEU A 11 50.48 -171.22 5.38
CA LEU A 11 49.34 -170.36 5.70
C LEU A 11 49.47 -169.77 7.11
N LYS A 12 49.96 -170.56 8.08
CA LYS A 12 50.21 -170.09 9.46
C LYS A 12 51.28 -169.01 9.50
N ASP A 13 52.39 -169.21 8.80
CA ASP A 13 53.51 -168.29 8.76
C ASP A 13 53.14 -166.98 8.03
N GLU A 14 52.38 -167.03 6.93
CA GLU A 14 51.87 -165.81 6.30
C GLU A 14 50.78 -165.09 7.09
N THR A 15 49.96 -165.82 7.85
CA THR A 15 48.99 -165.18 8.76
C THR A 15 49.73 -164.46 9.91
N LYS A 16 50.87 -164.99 10.36
CA LYS A 16 51.72 -164.37 11.39
C LYS A 16 52.43 -163.13 10.85
N LYS A 17 53.00 -163.22 9.64
CA LYS A 17 53.65 -162.11 8.94
C LYS A 17 52.68 -160.97 8.62
N ARG A 18 51.44 -161.30 8.22
CA ARG A 18 50.36 -160.31 8.06
C ARG A 18 50.00 -159.62 9.37
N LYS A 19 49.94 -160.35 10.49
CA LYS A 19 49.70 -159.74 11.81
C LYS A 19 50.82 -158.81 12.24
N GLU A 20 52.08 -159.17 11.99
CA GLU A 20 53.23 -158.31 12.29
C GLU A 20 53.26 -157.04 11.43
N LEU A 21 53.00 -157.16 10.12
CA LEU A 21 52.91 -156.00 9.22
C LEU A 21 51.75 -155.06 9.58
N VAL A 22 50.58 -155.61 9.94
CA VAL A 22 49.45 -154.79 10.41
C VAL A 22 49.79 -154.06 11.71
N LYS A 23 50.53 -154.71 12.62
CA LYS A 23 50.97 -154.06 13.86
C LYS A 23 51.98 -152.94 13.59
N SER A 24 52.95 -153.17 12.71
CA SER A 24 53.92 -152.16 12.27
C SER A 24 53.21 -150.97 11.60
N MET A 25 52.26 -151.23 10.71
CA MET A 25 51.48 -150.17 10.08
C MET A 25 50.67 -149.35 11.10
N GLU A 26 50.11 -150.00 12.12
CA GLU A 26 49.35 -149.30 13.16
C GLU A 26 50.27 -148.45 14.07
N GLU A 27 51.50 -148.92 14.31
CA GLU A 27 52.54 -148.18 15.03
C GLU A 27 53.05 -146.98 14.21
N ASP A 28 53.32 -147.16 12.91
CA ASP A 28 53.72 -146.09 12.00
C ASP A 28 52.62 -145.04 11.83
N LYS A 29 51.36 -145.48 11.76
CA LYS A 29 50.21 -144.57 11.67
C LYS A 29 50.06 -143.73 12.94
N LYS A 30 50.31 -144.30 14.12
CA LYS A 30 50.38 -143.54 15.38
C LYS A 30 51.56 -142.56 15.37
N MET A 31 52.72 -142.97 14.87
CA MET A 31 53.91 -142.11 14.79
C MET A 31 53.69 -140.94 13.81
N LEU A 32 53.04 -141.18 12.67
CA LEU A 32 52.67 -140.16 11.70
C LEU A 32 51.77 -139.08 12.34
N VAL A 33 50.74 -139.49 13.07
CA VAL A 33 49.84 -138.57 13.78
C VAL A 33 50.59 -137.73 14.83
N VAL A 34 51.59 -138.29 15.50
CA VAL A 34 52.44 -137.53 16.45
C VAL A 34 53.29 -136.50 15.72
N LYS A 35 53.93 -136.89 14.60
CA LYS A 35 54.79 -135.96 13.83
C LYS A 35 53.99 -134.88 13.12
N GLU A 36 52.79 -135.18 12.61
CA GLU A 36 51.88 -134.17 12.07
C GLU A 36 51.49 -133.13 13.13
N LYS A 37 51.24 -133.55 14.38
CA LYS A 37 50.99 -132.62 15.48
C LYS A 37 52.20 -131.76 15.84
N GLU A 38 53.41 -132.33 15.83
CA GLU A 38 54.64 -131.56 16.08
C GLU A 38 54.91 -130.53 14.96
N VAL A 39 54.71 -130.90 13.69
CA VAL A 39 54.85 -130.00 12.54
C VAL A 39 53.81 -128.88 12.61
N SER A 40 52.56 -129.19 12.95
CA SER A 40 51.52 -128.17 13.15
C SER A 40 51.90 -127.18 14.25
N LYS A 41 52.43 -127.66 15.37
CA LYS A 41 52.84 -126.80 16.50
C LYS A 41 54.04 -125.91 16.16
N LEU A 42 55.01 -126.45 15.42
CA LEU A 42 56.16 -125.65 14.95
C LEU A 42 55.75 -124.59 13.93
N ALA A 43 54.79 -124.90 13.04
CA ALA A 43 54.26 -123.94 12.08
C ALA A 43 53.57 -122.75 12.78
N GLU A 44 52.75 -123.01 13.79
CA GLU A 44 52.11 -121.96 14.61
C GLU A 44 53.14 -121.07 15.31
N GLN A 45 54.19 -121.67 15.91
CA GLN A 45 55.26 -120.90 16.56
C GLN A 45 56.05 -120.02 15.58
N LEU A 46 56.29 -120.52 14.37
CA LEU A 46 57.03 -119.79 13.35
C LEU A 46 56.22 -118.59 12.83
N GLN A 47 54.90 -118.76 12.67
CA GLN A 47 53.99 -117.69 12.31
C GLN A 47 53.93 -116.60 13.40
N ALA A 48 53.82 -116.99 14.67
CA ALA A 48 53.85 -116.05 15.79
C ALA A 48 55.15 -115.23 15.84
N LEU A 49 56.30 -115.90 15.66
CA LEU A 49 57.60 -115.23 15.63
C LEU A 49 57.74 -114.25 14.46
N GLN A 50 57.16 -114.58 13.31
CA GLN A 50 57.17 -113.72 12.13
C GLN A 50 56.32 -112.46 12.34
N GLU A 51 55.15 -112.59 12.97
CA GLU A 51 54.29 -111.45 13.32
C GLU A 51 54.97 -110.53 14.35
N GLU A 52 55.62 -111.11 15.36
CA GLU A 52 56.39 -110.37 16.36
C GLU A 52 57.55 -109.61 15.72
N GLY A 53 58.32 -110.26 14.83
CA GLY A 53 59.40 -109.61 14.09
C GLY A 53 58.95 -108.45 13.19
N GLN A 54 57.75 -108.54 12.59
CA GLN A 54 57.18 -107.43 11.81
C GLN A 54 56.79 -106.24 12.70
N LYS A 55 56.23 -106.52 13.88
CA LYS A 55 55.86 -105.48 14.84
C LYS A 55 57.09 -104.74 15.36
N ASP A 56 58.13 -105.49 15.72
CA ASP A 56 59.39 -104.92 16.20
C ASP A 56 60.10 -104.11 15.11
N SER A 57 60.08 -104.57 13.85
CA SER A 57 60.63 -103.80 12.73
C SER A 57 59.91 -102.46 12.52
N LYS A 58 58.58 -102.44 12.66
CA LYS A 58 57.79 -101.19 12.58
C LYS A 58 58.10 -100.26 13.75
N ALA A 59 58.18 -100.81 14.96
CA ALA A 59 58.51 -100.04 16.17
C ALA A 59 59.92 -99.44 16.08
N LEU A 60 60.90 -100.20 15.59
CA LEU A 60 62.26 -99.72 15.40
C LEU A 60 62.32 -98.57 14.39
N LYS A 61 61.65 -98.69 13.24
CA LYS A 61 61.59 -97.61 12.25
C LYS A 61 60.95 -96.34 12.81
N ALA A 62 59.87 -96.46 13.58
CA ALA A 62 59.23 -95.32 14.23
C ALA A 62 60.15 -94.66 15.26
N ALA A 63 60.86 -95.46 16.07
CA ALA A 63 61.82 -94.95 17.04
C ALA A 63 63.04 -94.28 16.38
N GLU A 64 63.56 -94.84 15.28
CA GLU A 64 64.64 -94.25 14.50
C GLU A 64 64.24 -92.91 13.85
N GLN A 65 63.02 -92.83 13.31
CA GLN A 65 62.47 -91.59 12.76
C GLN A 65 62.33 -90.52 13.84
N HIS A 66 61.75 -90.88 14.99
CA HIS A 66 61.60 -89.97 16.12
C HIS A 66 62.96 -89.53 16.68
N PHE A 67 63.93 -90.44 16.81
CA PHE A 67 65.28 -90.09 17.25
C PHE A 67 65.98 -89.15 16.27
N LYS A 68 65.84 -89.37 14.96
CA LYS A 68 66.37 -88.47 13.93
C LYS A 68 65.71 -87.09 14.00
N ALA A 69 64.39 -87.03 14.19
CA ALA A 69 63.65 -85.78 14.34
C ALA A 69 64.13 -84.98 15.55
N VAL A 70 64.19 -85.60 16.72
CA VAL A 70 64.65 -84.97 17.97
C VAL A 70 66.13 -84.58 17.89
N SER A 71 66.99 -85.43 17.31
CA SER A 71 68.43 -85.14 17.16
C SER A 71 68.70 -84.03 16.15
N ALA A 72 67.84 -83.86 15.14
CA ALA A 72 67.89 -82.72 14.22
C ALA A 72 67.29 -81.43 14.83
N GLY A 73 66.80 -81.48 16.08
CA GLY A 73 66.21 -80.33 16.77
C GLY A 73 64.82 -79.94 16.27
N LEU A 74 64.10 -80.89 15.66
CA LEU A 74 62.73 -80.71 15.19
C LEU A 74 61.77 -80.95 16.35
N SER A 75 60.91 -79.96 16.64
CA SER A 75 59.75 -80.10 17.51
C SER A 75 58.48 -79.90 16.70
N SER A 76 57.38 -80.54 17.09
CA SER A 76 56.10 -80.37 16.41
C SER A 76 55.56 -78.95 16.61
N ASN A 77 55.18 -78.28 15.52
CA ASN A 77 54.48 -76.98 15.55
C ASN A 77 52.99 -77.16 15.91
N GLU A 78 52.24 -76.05 16.06
CA GLU A 78 50.77 -76.05 16.24
C GLU A 78 50.01 -76.81 15.14
N ASP A 79 50.59 -76.90 13.93
CA ASP A 79 50.03 -77.64 12.77
C ASP A 79 50.54 -79.10 12.65
N GLY A 80 51.37 -79.58 13.59
CA GLY A 80 51.89 -80.95 13.60
C GLY A 80 53.06 -81.23 12.65
N GLU A 81 53.56 -80.22 11.91
CA GLU A 81 54.75 -80.35 11.07
C GLU A 81 56.06 -80.28 11.89
N GLU A 82 57.09 -81.03 11.45
CA GLU A 82 58.44 -80.96 12.00
C GLU A 82 59.09 -79.63 11.61
N ALA A 83 59.24 -78.70 12.56
CA ALA A 83 60.05 -77.51 12.36
C ALA A 83 61.10 -77.37 13.45
N THR A 84 62.20 -76.70 13.10
CA THR A 84 63.26 -76.43 14.06
C THR A 84 62.75 -75.42 15.09
N LEU A 85 63.12 -75.61 16.37
CA LEU A 85 62.80 -74.66 17.44
C LEU A 85 63.21 -73.21 17.09
N ALA A 86 64.33 -73.06 16.36
CA ALA A 86 64.80 -71.77 15.85
C ALA A 86 63.83 -71.13 14.84
N GLY A 87 63.18 -71.93 13.98
CA GLY A 87 62.16 -71.48 13.04
C GLY A 87 60.91 -70.99 13.76
N GLN A 88 60.38 -71.76 14.73
CA GLN A 88 59.24 -71.34 15.55
C GLN A 88 59.52 -70.04 16.31
N MET A 89 60.71 -69.90 16.92
CA MET A 89 61.12 -68.66 17.58
C MET A 89 61.20 -67.47 16.62
N MET A 90 61.66 -67.69 15.38
CA MET A 90 61.74 -66.64 14.37
C MET A 90 60.35 -66.19 13.89
N THR A 91 59.43 -67.14 13.66
CA THR A 91 58.03 -66.84 13.32
C THR A 91 57.36 -66.07 14.45
N CYS A 92 57.46 -66.55 15.68
CA CYS A 92 56.88 -65.89 16.85
C CYS A 92 57.46 -64.48 17.06
N LYS A 93 58.77 -64.29 16.83
CA LYS A 93 59.41 -62.96 16.86
C LYS A 93 58.90 -62.02 15.76
N ASN A 94 58.68 -62.52 14.55
CA ASN A 94 58.11 -61.74 13.46
C ASN A 94 56.65 -61.36 13.74
N ASP A 95 55.84 -62.28 14.25
CA ASP A 95 54.45 -62.04 14.62
C ASP A 95 54.34 -61.04 15.78
N MET A 96 55.21 -61.15 16.79
CA MET A 96 55.33 -60.14 17.84
C MET A 96 55.67 -58.76 17.28
N SER A 97 56.61 -58.68 16.32
CA SER A 97 57.00 -57.41 15.71
C SER A 97 55.86 -56.81 14.87
N LYS A 98 55.11 -57.66 14.16
CA LYS A 98 53.94 -57.27 13.38
C LYS A 98 52.81 -56.77 14.31
N ALA A 99 52.50 -57.53 15.36
CA ALA A 99 51.51 -57.16 16.36
C ALA A 99 51.87 -55.85 17.08
N ASP A 100 53.15 -55.63 17.42
CA ASP A 100 53.62 -54.37 18.02
C ASP A 100 53.44 -53.18 17.05
N THR A 101 53.70 -53.39 15.76
CA THR A 101 53.50 -52.36 14.73
C THR A 101 52.01 -52.04 14.55
N GLU A 102 51.16 -53.07 14.48
CA GLU A 102 49.70 -52.92 14.39
C GLU A 102 49.12 -52.24 15.63
N ALA A 103 49.60 -52.60 16.83
CA ALA A 103 49.19 -51.96 18.08
C ALA A 103 49.57 -50.48 18.11
N LYS A 104 50.78 -50.12 17.67
CA LYS A 104 51.20 -48.71 17.54
C LYS A 104 50.37 -47.95 16.51
N GLN A 105 50.06 -48.57 15.36
CA GLN A 105 49.21 -47.99 14.33
C GLN A 105 47.79 -47.72 14.85
N ALA A 106 47.20 -48.71 15.53
CA ALA A 106 45.88 -48.59 16.15
C ALA A 106 45.87 -47.53 17.25
N GLN A 107 46.92 -47.47 18.09
CA GLN A 107 47.03 -46.47 19.15
C GLN A 107 47.16 -45.05 18.60
N MET A 108 47.91 -44.84 17.51
CA MET A 108 47.99 -43.54 16.84
C MET A 108 46.63 -43.14 16.24
N THR A 109 45.95 -44.07 15.58
CA THR A 109 44.61 -43.84 15.00
C THR A 109 43.61 -43.48 16.10
N LEU A 110 43.61 -44.21 17.22
CA LEU A 110 42.75 -43.96 18.36
C LEU A 110 43.00 -42.57 18.97
N LYS A 111 44.26 -42.17 19.15
CA LYS A 111 44.60 -40.82 19.62
C LYS A 111 44.12 -39.74 18.66
N HIS A 112 44.29 -39.94 17.35
CA HIS A 112 43.81 -39.01 16.33
C HIS A 112 42.29 -38.85 16.37
N SER A 113 41.55 -39.96 16.33
CA SER A 113 40.08 -39.94 16.39
C SER A 113 39.55 -39.35 17.70
N GLN A 114 40.21 -39.60 18.84
CA GLN A 114 39.84 -38.97 20.11
C GLN A 114 40.04 -37.45 20.11
N ALA A 115 41.11 -36.95 19.49
CA ALA A 115 41.35 -35.51 19.36
C ALA A 115 40.30 -34.87 18.44
N GLU A 116 39.98 -35.52 17.32
CA GLU A 116 38.96 -35.05 16.38
C GLU A 116 37.57 -35.03 17.02
N LEU A 117 37.21 -36.07 17.77
CA LEU A 117 35.94 -36.14 18.52
C LEU A 117 35.81 -34.97 19.52
N LYS A 118 36.88 -34.69 20.29
CA LYS A 118 36.89 -33.54 21.22
C LYS A 118 36.74 -32.21 20.50
N SER A 119 37.42 -32.03 19.37
CA SER A 119 37.29 -30.82 18.54
C SER A 119 35.86 -30.64 18.04
N LYS A 120 35.27 -31.69 17.45
CA LYS A 120 33.89 -31.68 16.95
C LYS A 120 32.86 -31.48 18.05
N GLN A 121 33.05 -32.07 19.23
CA GLN A 121 32.18 -31.81 20.39
C GLN A 121 32.22 -30.34 20.84
N ALA A 122 33.39 -29.71 20.82
CA ALA A 122 33.51 -28.28 21.16
C ALA A 122 32.81 -27.40 20.10
N GLU A 123 32.95 -27.75 18.82
CA GLU A 123 32.31 -27.06 17.70
C GLU A 123 30.78 -27.14 17.77
N VAL A 124 30.23 -28.34 18.05
CA VAL A 124 28.78 -28.54 18.26
C VAL A 124 28.26 -27.71 19.43
N LYS A 125 28.94 -27.73 20.59
CA LYS A 125 28.53 -26.90 21.75
C LYS A 125 28.52 -25.41 21.42
N LYS A 126 29.49 -24.94 20.62
CA LYS A 126 29.55 -23.54 20.19
C LYS A 126 28.38 -23.22 19.24
N MET A 127 28.08 -24.11 18.30
CA MET A 127 26.92 -23.94 17.40
C MET A 127 25.59 -23.95 18.16
N ASP A 128 25.38 -24.87 19.09
CA ASP A 128 24.13 -24.95 19.89
C ASP A 128 23.90 -23.66 20.70
N SER A 129 24.94 -23.12 21.31
CA SER A 129 24.84 -21.85 22.04
C SER A 129 24.58 -20.66 21.12
N GLY A 130 25.18 -20.63 19.93
CA GLY A 130 24.86 -19.64 18.89
C GLY A 130 23.41 -19.73 18.42
N TYR A 131 22.94 -20.94 18.09
CA TYR A 131 21.58 -21.21 17.64
C TYR A 131 20.54 -20.76 18.67
N LYS A 132 20.78 -21.07 19.95
CA LYS A 132 19.88 -20.64 21.03
C LYS A 132 19.80 -19.11 21.15
N LYS A 133 20.93 -18.41 21.04
CA LYS A 133 20.96 -16.95 21.06
C LYS A 133 20.24 -16.34 19.85
N ASP A 134 20.40 -16.93 18.68
CA ASP A 134 19.71 -16.49 17.46
C ASP A 134 18.20 -16.74 17.56
N GLN A 135 17.78 -17.85 18.17
CA GLN A 135 16.38 -18.16 18.41
C GLN A 135 15.72 -17.16 19.38
N GLU A 136 16.41 -16.80 20.47
CA GLU A 136 15.97 -15.77 21.41
C GLU A 136 15.88 -14.39 20.73
N SER A 137 16.88 -14.04 19.91
CA SER A 137 16.90 -12.78 19.16
C SER A 137 15.76 -12.70 18.14
N LEU A 138 15.47 -13.81 17.44
CA LEU A 138 14.37 -13.90 16.49
C LEU A 138 13.00 -13.74 17.18
N GLN A 139 12.81 -14.35 18.35
CA GLN A 139 11.60 -14.18 19.16
C GLN A 139 11.41 -12.72 19.59
N ALA A 140 12.47 -12.08 20.11
CA ALA A 140 12.44 -10.68 20.52
C ALA A 140 12.11 -9.74 19.35
N ASN A 141 12.73 -9.97 18.18
CA ASN A 141 12.47 -9.19 16.98
C ASN A 141 11.04 -9.37 16.46
N LYS A 142 10.50 -10.60 16.48
CA LYS A 142 9.10 -10.85 16.11
C LYS A 142 8.13 -10.06 16.98
N GLU A 143 8.36 -10.05 18.29
CA GLU A 143 7.51 -9.30 19.22
C GLU A 143 7.65 -7.79 19.03
N ALA A 144 8.86 -7.29 18.78
CA ALA A 144 9.08 -5.87 18.47
C ALA A 144 8.37 -5.45 17.18
N VAL A 145 8.44 -6.26 16.12
CA VAL A 145 7.73 -6.02 14.86
C VAL A 145 6.21 -6.02 15.07
N ARG A 146 5.68 -6.99 15.83
CA ARG A 146 4.25 -7.06 16.16
C ARG A 146 3.78 -5.78 16.86
N LYS A 147 4.50 -5.34 17.89
CA LYS A 147 4.19 -4.08 18.62
C LYS A 147 4.26 -2.86 17.71
N ALA A 148 5.28 -2.77 16.86
CA ALA A 148 5.42 -1.66 15.92
C ALA A 148 4.28 -1.63 14.88
N GLN A 149 3.82 -2.80 14.42
CA GLN A 149 2.67 -2.90 13.51
C GLN A 149 1.37 -2.48 14.18
N GLU A 150 1.13 -2.87 15.44
CA GLU A 150 -0.03 -2.45 16.21
C GLU A 150 -0.06 -0.95 16.46
N GLU A 151 1.09 -0.36 16.80
CA GLU A 151 1.22 1.08 17.00
C GLU A 151 1.01 1.85 15.69
N LEU A 152 1.58 1.37 14.58
CA LEU A 152 1.35 1.93 13.26
C LEU A 152 -0.14 1.90 12.86
N ALA A 153 -0.85 0.82 13.17
CA ALA A 153 -2.28 0.71 12.91
C ALA A 153 -3.09 1.74 13.72
N LYS A 154 -2.77 1.91 15.02
CA LYS A 154 -3.40 2.94 15.87
C LYS A 154 -3.14 4.35 15.35
N GLN A 155 -1.90 4.66 14.97
CA GLN A 155 -1.56 5.97 14.44
C GLN A 155 -2.27 6.26 13.12
N LYS A 156 -2.42 5.25 12.24
CA LYS A 156 -3.20 5.40 11.01
C LYS A 156 -4.67 5.72 11.29
N GLU A 157 -5.30 5.05 12.24
CA GLU A 157 -6.68 5.36 12.65
C GLU A 157 -6.81 6.80 13.18
N VAL A 158 -5.87 7.25 14.02
CA VAL A 158 -5.85 8.64 14.52
C VAL A 158 -5.68 9.65 13.37
N ILE A 159 -4.79 9.38 12.41
CA ILE A 159 -4.63 10.25 11.24
C ILE A 159 -5.91 10.29 10.42
N MET A 160 -6.57 9.15 10.20
CA MET A 160 -7.82 9.08 9.43
C MET A 160 -8.98 9.83 10.12
N THR A 161 -9.07 9.78 11.45
CA THR A 161 -10.10 10.54 12.17
C THR A 161 -9.80 12.05 12.13
N GLN A 162 -8.54 12.44 12.35
CA GLN A 162 -8.12 13.84 12.26
C GLN A 162 -8.29 14.42 10.85
N ASP A 163 -8.00 13.66 9.79
CA ASP A 163 -8.19 14.09 8.40
C ASP A 163 -9.66 14.34 8.08
N LYS A 164 -10.56 13.46 8.55
CA LYS A 164 -12.02 13.67 8.45
C LYS A 164 -12.45 14.94 9.17
N GLU A 165 -11.97 15.16 10.40
CA GLU A 165 -12.28 16.38 11.16
C GLU A 165 -11.75 17.65 10.48
N LEU A 166 -10.51 17.60 9.95
CA LEU A 166 -9.91 18.71 9.21
C LEU A 166 -10.73 19.05 7.97
N LYS A 167 -11.19 18.04 7.23
CA LYS A 167 -12.06 18.24 6.07
C LYS A 167 -13.37 18.93 6.45
N VAL A 168 -14.03 18.49 7.51
CA VAL A 168 -15.27 19.13 8.02
C VAL A 168 -15.00 20.58 8.44
N LYS A 169 -13.95 20.81 9.24
CA LYS A 169 -13.58 22.17 9.68
C LYS A 169 -13.22 23.08 8.51
N SER A 170 -12.53 22.56 7.49
CA SER A 170 -12.21 23.31 6.27
C SER A 170 -13.46 23.70 5.49
N THR A 171 -14.43 22.79 5.33
CA THR A 171 -15.71 23.11 4.68
C THR A 171 -16.50 24.17 5.44
N GLU A 172 -16.53 24.09 6.77
CA GLU A 172 -17.21 25.08 7.61
C GLU A 172 -16.52 26.44 7.55
N ALA A 173 -15.18 26.48 7.58
CA ALA A 173 -14.41 27.70 7.43
C ALA A 173 -14.68 28.41 6.09
N ASN A 174 -14.78 27.64 5.00
CA ASN A 174 -15.13 28.19 3.68
C ASN A 174 -16.56 28.76 3.67
N LYS A 175 -17.52 28.05 4.26
CA LYS A 175 -18.91 28.53 4.37
C LYS A 175 -19.01 29.82 5.17
N ILE A 176 -18.33 29.91 6.31
CA ILE A 176 -18.28 31.13 7.13
C ILE A 176 -17.63 32.27 6.34
N ARG A 177 -16.59 31.98 5.55
CA ARG A 177 -15.92 32.98 4.70
C ARG A 177 -16.86 33.54 3.62
N GLU A 178 -17.64 32.68 2.96
CA GLU A 178 -18.66 33.08 1.98
C GLU A 178 -19.73 33.96 2.65
N GLN A 179 -20.27 33.53 3.79
CA GLN A 179 -21.24 34.31 4.55
C GLN A 179 -20.68 35.68 4.99
N ASN A 180 -19.41 35.75 5.39
CA ASN A 180 -18.77 37.01 5.74
C ASN A 180 -18.66 37.95 4.52
N ASN A 181 -18.28 37.42 3.35
CA ASN A 181 -18.25 38.20 2.11
C ASN A 181 -19.64 38.74 1.75
N ASP A 182 -20.69 37.93 1.86
CA ASP A 182 -22.08 38.35 1.59
C ASP A 182 -22.53 39.46 2.55
N VAL A 183 -22.23 39.31 3.84
CA VAL A 183 -22.54 40.33 4.86
C VAL A 183 -21.78 41.62 4.57
N GLN A 184 -20.50 41.55 4.19
CA GLN A 184 -19.71 42.74 3.82
C GLN A 184 -20.27 43.46 2.60
N LEU A 185 -20.75 42.74 1.59
CA LEU A 185 -21.41 43.35 0.43
C LEU A 185 -22.71 44.07 0.85
N LYS A 186 -23.50 43.44 1.72
CA LYS A 186 -24.74 44.02 2.25
C LYS A 186 -24.48 45.28 3.09
N ILE A 187 -23.42 45.28 3.89
CA ILE A 187 -22.97 46.46 4.64
C ILE A 187 -22.67 47.60 3.66
N LYS A 188 -21.86 47.36 2.63
CA LYS A 188 -21.53 48.39 1.62
C LYS A 188 -22.76 48.93 0.89
N GLU A 189 -23.71 48.05 0.55
CA GLU A 189 -24.97 48.45 -0.07
C GLU A 189 -25.80 49.35 0.85
N LEU A 190 -25.94 48.96 2.12
CA LEU A 190 -26.67 49.75 3.12
C LEU A 190 -25.97 51.09 3.40
N GLU A 191 -24.64 51.11 3.51
CA GLU A 191 -23.86 52.34 3.66
C GLU A 191 -24.07 53.30 2.48
N HIS A 192 -24.07 52.78 1.24
CA HIS A 192 -24.36 53.57 0.06
C HIS A 192 -25.78 54.15 0.10
N ASN A 193 -26.78 53.32 0.45
CA ASN A 193 -28.17 53.76 0.56
C ASN A 193 -28.35 54.82 1.66
N ILE A 194 -27.72 54.64 2.83
CA ILE A 194 -27.73 55.63 3.91
C ILE A 194 -27.12 56.95 3.42
N SER A 195 -25.96 56.90 2.77
CA SER A 195 -25.29 58.09 2.22
C SER A 195 -26.18 58.83 1.21
N LYS A 196 -26.81 58.08 0.30
CA LYS A 196 -27.75 58.61 -0.69
C LYS A 196 -28.96 59.27 -0.02
N HIS A 197 -29.64 58.57 0.89
CA HIS A 197 -30.80 59.12 1.59
C HIS A 197 -30.45 60.34 2.44
N HIS A 198 -29.28 60.35 3.07
CA HIS A 198 -28.80 61.51 3.81
C HIS A 198 -28.56 62.72 2.89
N LYS A 199 -27.94 62.49 1.72
CA LYS A 199 -27.75 63.53 0.70
C LYS A 199 -29.09 64.06 0.20
N ASP A 200 -30.00 63.16 -0.22
CA ASP A 200 -31.32 63.52 -0.75
C ASP A 200 -32.14 64.29 0.30
N SER A 201 -32.07 63.88 1.57
CA SER A 201 -32.71 64.57 2.69
C SER A 201 -32.15 65.97 2.90
N LYS A 202 -30.81 66.13 2.85
CA LYS A 202 -30.16 67.44 2.99
C LYS A 202 -30.47 68.36 1.81
N GLU A 203 -30.45 67.84 0.58
CA GLU A 203 -30.81 68.60 -0.62
C GLU A 203 -32.28 69.03 -0.59
N SER A 204 -33.19 68.13 -0.17
CA SER A 204 -34.60 68.45 -0.01
C SER A 204 -34.84 69.49 1.08
N ALA A 205 -34.18 69.37 2.22
CA ALA A 205 -34.24 70.36 3.30
C ALA A 205 -33.73 71.72 2.84
N ASN A 206 -32.56 71.76 2.20
CA ASN A 206 -31.99 72.99 1.63
C ASN A 206 -32.91 73.62 0.58
N LYS A 207 -33.55 72.80 -0.27
CA LYS A 207 -34.52 73.27 -1.26
C LYS A 207 -35.74 73.91 -0.59
N VAL A 208 -36.26 73.30 0.47
CA VAL A 208 -37.37 73.88 1.25
C VAL A 208 -36.96 75.21 1.87
N THR A 209 -35.79 75.29 2.52
CA THR A 209 -35.28 76.54 3.07
C THR A 209 -35.17 77.62 1.99
N ARG A 210 -34.55 77.32 0.86
CA ARG A 210 -34.44 78.26 -0.26
C ARG A 210 -35.80 78.71 -0.79
N MET A 211 -36.76 77.80 -0.95
CA MET A 211 -38.11 78.14 -1.39
C MET A 211 -38.84 79.04 -0.40
N LEU A 212 -38.63 78.87 0.91
CA LEU A 212 -39.22 79.73 1.94
C LEU A 212 -38.57 81.12 1.94
N GLU A 213 -37.26 81.22 1.69
CA GLU A 213 -36.54 82.50 1.55
C GLU A 213 -36.92 83.25 0.26
N GLU A 214 -37.09 82.55 -0.87
CA GLU A 214 -37.50 83.16 -2.14
C GLU A 214 -38.97 83.65 -2.11
N ASN A 215 -39.80 83.11 -1.21
CA ASN A 215 -41.24 83.36 -1.16
C ASN A 215 -41.66 83.88 0.22
N ASP A 216 -41.25 85.10 0.55
CA ASP A 216 -41.54 85.75 1.84
C ASP A 216 -43.04 85.73 2.22
N TRP A 217 -43.93 85.87 1.23
CA TRP A 217 -45.38 85.85 1.40
C TRP A 217 -45.89 84.56 2.06
N ILE A 218 -45.18 83.44 1.91
CA ILE A 218 -45.54 82.16 2.53
C ILE A 218 -45.58 82.32 4.05
N HIS A 219 -44.69 83.08 4.67
CA HIS A 219 -44.67 83.25 6.12
C HIS A 219 -45.99 83.85 6.66
N SER A 220 -46.55 84.82 5.94
CA SER A 220 -47.80 85.50 6.31
C SER A 220 -49.04 84.66 6.01
N GLU A 221 -49.02 83.91 4.90
CA GLU A 221 -50.21 83.20 4.40
C GLU A 221 -50.25 81.71 4.75
N ARG A 222 -49.17 81.14 5.29
CA ARG A 222 -49.06 79.72 5.66
C ARG A 222 -50.19 79.23 6.56
N GLN A 223 -50.72 80.08 7.44
CA GLN A 223 -51.85 79.73 8.32
C GLN A 223 -53.14 79.40 7.56
N PHE A 224 -53.29 79.92 6.34
CA PHE A 224 -54.47 79.69 5.49
C PHE A 224 -54.31 78.49 4.56
N PHE A 225 -53.13 77.86 4.51
CA PHE A 225 -52.85 76.72 3.64
C PHE A 225 -53.62 75.47 4.08
N GLY A 226 -54.33 74.83 3.14
CA GLY A 226 -55.13 73.63 3.41
C GLY A 226 -56.39 73.86 4.23
N GLN A 227 -56.73 75.11 4.56
CA GLN A 227 -57.97 75.44 5.28
C GLN A 227 -59.18 75.28 4.35
N PRO A 228 -60.27 74.65 4.80
CA PRO A 228 -61.50 74.56 4.02
C PRO A 228 -62.06 75.96 3.68
N ASN A 229 -62.55 76.16 2.45
CA ASN A 229 -63.06 77.45 1.95
C ASN A 229 -62.03 78.60 1.89
N SER A 230 -60.72 78.30 1.97
CA SER A 230 -59.64 79.22 1.66
C SER A 230 -59.27 79.16 0.18
N SER A 231 -58.65 80.20 -0.38
CA SER A 231 -57.98 80.15 -1.70
C SER A 231 -56.92 79.03 -1.78
N TYR A 232 -56.47 78.54 -0.62
CA TYR A 232 -55.51 77.44 -0.47
C TYR A 232 -56.17 76.12 -0.02
N ASP A 233 -57.46 75.93 -0.26
CA ASP A 233 -58.12 74.63 -0.05
C ASP A 233 -57.64 73.61 -1.10
N PHE A 234 -56.71 72.74 -0.69
CA PHE A 234 -56.09 71.75 -1.58
C PHE A 234 -57.03 70.62 -1.99
N LYS A 235 -58.19 70.46 -1.34
CA LYS A 235 -59.21 69.48 -1.76
C LYS A 235 -60.10 70.05 -2.85
N ALA A 236 -60.52 71.31 -2.73
CA ALA A 236 -61.31 72.00 -3.74
C ALA A 236 -60.46 72.43 -4.96
N ASN A 237 -59.21 72.83 -4.74
CA ASN A 237 -58.26 73.21 -5.78
C ASN A 237 -56.99 72.35 -5.66
N ASN A 238 -56.98 71.21 -6.36
CA ASN A 238 -55.88 70.24 -6.28
C ASN A 238 -54.55 70.88 -6.76
N PRO A 239 -53.49 70.90 -5.93
CA PRO A 239 -52.20 71.51 -6.29
C PRO A 239 -51.57 70.95 -7.57
N ARG A 240 -51.77 69.66 -7.87
CA ARG A 240 -51.25 69.05 -9.12
C ARG A 240 -51.96 69.59 -10.35
N GLU A 241 -53.29 69.70 -10.29
CA GLU A 241 -54.09 70.23 -11.39
C GLU A 241 -53.87 71.74 -11.56
N ALA A 242 -53.81 72.48 -10.45
CA ALA A 242 -53.48 73.90 -10.45
C ALA A 242 -52.09 74.14 -11.09
N GLY A 243 -51.09 73.32 -10.75
CA GLY A 243 -49.77 73.38 -11.38
C GLY A 243 -49.79 73.08 -12.88
N GLN A 244 -50.59 72.11 -13.33
CA GLN A 244 -50.77 71.84 -14.77
C GLN A 244 -51.47 72.99 -15.50
N ARG A 245 -52.49 73.61 -14.87
CA ARG A 245 -53.17 74.80 -15.42
C ARG A 245 -52.23 75.99 -15.48
N LEU A 246 -51.44 76.23 -14.44
CA LEU A 246 -50.41 77.27 -14.41
C LEU A 246 -49.40 77.05 -15.54
N LYS A 247 -48.86 75.84 -15.70
CA LYS A 247 -47.92 75.54 -16.78
C LYS A 247 -48.53 75.78 -18.17
N LYS A 248 -49.77 75.36 -18.41
CA LYS A 248 -50.48 75.65 -19.67
C LYS A 248 -50.67 77.15 -19.87
N LEU A 249 -51.03 77.88 -18.83
CA LEU A 249 -51.18 79.33 -18.87
C LEU A 249 -49.85 80.02 -19.17
N GLU A 250 -48.76 79.66 -18.49
CA GLU A 250 -47.40 80.14 -18.77
C GLU A 250 -46.99 79.85 -20.22
N GLU A 251 -47.20 78.63 -20.71
CA GLU A 251 -46.93 78.26 -22.10
C GLU A 251 -47.76 79.12 -23.08
N THR A 252 -49.03 79.37 -22.79
CA THR A 252 -49.87 80.26 -23.61
C THR A 252 -49.43 81.72 -23.52
N THR A 253 -49.05 82.21 -22.34
CA THR A 253 -48.55 83.57 -22.12
C THR A 253 -47.25 83.77 -22.85
N THR A 254 -46.26 82.87 -22.71
CA THR A 254 -44.99 82.95 -23.47
C THR A 254 -45.23 82.87 -24.98
N LYS A 255 -46.17 82.06 -25.44
CA LYS A 255 -46.54 82.01 -26.86
C LYS A 255 -47.18 83.32 -27.33
N LEU A 256 -48.02 83.94 -26.50
CA LEU A 256 -48.62 85.25 -26.78
C LEU A 256 -47.57 86.36 -26.71
N GLU A 257 -46.69 86.38 -25.72
CA GLU A 257 -45.55 87.30 -25.60
C GLU A 257 -44.68 87.29 -26.85
N ARG A 258 -44.41 86.12 -27.42
CA ARG A 258 -43.68 86.01 -28.71
C ARG A 258 -44.44 86.60 -29.90
N ASN A 259 -45.77 86.64 -29.84
CA ASN A 259 -46.63 87.17 -30.89
C ASN A 259 -47.06 88.63 -30.63
N ILE A 260 -46.77 89.19 -29.46
CA ILE A 260 -47.05 90.58 -29.14
C ILE A 260 -46.01 91.44 -29.87
N ASN A 261 -46.50 92.39 -30.67
CA ASN A 261 -45.64 93.41 -31.26
C ASN A 261 -45.19 94.35 -30.14
N ASN A 262 -43.96 94.19 -29.65
CA ASN A 262 -43.39 95.04 -28.59
C ASN A 262 -43.31 96.54 -28.95
N ARG A 263 -43.51 96.92 -30.23
CA ARG A 263 -43.65 98.31 -30.66
C ARG A 263 -45.10 98.79 -30.71
N ALA A 264 -46.08 97.92 -30.46
CA ALA A 264 -47.51 98.27 -30.50
C ALA A 264 -47.84 99.41 -29.53
N MET A 265 -47.22 99.44 -28.34
CA MET A 265 -47.40 100.53 -27.38
C MET A 265 -46.90 101.87 -27.94
N ASN A 266 -45.74 101.88 -28.59
CA ASN A 266 -45.19 103.09 -29.20
C ASN A 266 -45.99 103.50 -30.45
N MET A 267 -46.43 102.54 -31.26
CA MET A 267 -47.30 102.78 -32.42
C MET A 267 -48.67 103.31 -32.00
N LEU A 268 -49.19 102.87 -30.86
CA LEU A 268 -50.44 103.40 -30.29
C LEU A 268 -50.26 104.86 -29.88
N ASN A 269 -49.18 105.19 -29.15
CA ASN A 269 -48.87 106.57 -28.77
C ASN A 269 -48.71 107.48 -30.00
N GLU A 270 -47.98 107.04 -31.03
CA GLU A 270 -47.84 107.80 -32.28
C GLU A 270 -49.19 107.97 -33.01
N ALA A 271 -50.06 106.96 -32.99
CA ALA A 271 -51.40 107.05 -33.59
C ALA A 271 -52.31 108.01 -32.80
N GLU A 272 -52.26 107.99 -31.47
CA GLU A 272 -52.98 108.93 -30.61
C GLU A 272 -52.53 110.37 -30.83
N GLU A 273 -51.22 110.60 -30.95
CA GLU A 273 -50.66 111.93 -31.24
C GLU A 273 -51.13 112.44 -32.60
N ARG A 274 -51.03 111.60 -33.65
CA ARG A 274 -51.53 111.93 -34.99
C ARG A 274 -53.04 112.20 -34.99
N TYR A 275 -53.81 111.42 -34.24
CA TYR A 275 -55.26 111.63 -34.11
C TYR A 275 -55.56 112.97 -33.43
N ASN A 276 -54.88 113.27 -32.31
CA ASN A 276 -55.05 114.52 -31.59
C ASN A 276 -54.71 115.73 -32.48
N ASP A 277 -53.62 115.66 -33.24
CA ASP A 277 -53.24 116.71 -34.19
C ASP A 277 -54.22 116.85 -35.35
N LEU A 278 -54.75 115.74 -35.87
CA LEU A 278 -55.80 115.77 -36.88
C LEU A 278 -57.08 116.43 -36.35
N MET A 279 -57.46 116.11 -35.12
CA MET A 279 -58.62 116.72 -34.45
C MET A 279 -58.42 118.22 -34.21
N LYS A 280 -57.21 118.66 -33.84
CA LYS A 280 -56.87 120.09 -33.75
C LYS A 280 -56.98 120.78 -35.12
N LYS A 281 -56.42 120.19 -36.19
CA LYS A 281 -56.51 120.72 -37.56
C LYS A 281 -57.96 120.83 -38.04
N LYS A 282 -58.77 119.79 -37.80
CA LYS A 282 -60.21 119.81 -38.10
C LYS A 282 -60.91 120.99 -37.41
N ARG A 283 -60.64 121.22 -36.12
CA ARG A 283 -61.22 122.34 -35.36
C ARG A 283 -60.80 123.70 -35.94
N ILE A 284 -59.56 123.85 -36.39
CA ILE A 284 -59.09 125.09 -37.05
C ILE A 284 -59.84 125.30 -38.37
N VAL A 285 -59.95 124.28 -39.21
CA VAL A 285 -60.66 124.36 -40.50
C VAL A 285 -62.15 124.67 -40.29
N GLU A 286 -62.80 124.07 -39.29
CA GLU A 286 -64.20 124.39 -38.95
C GLU A 286 -64.37 125.84 -38.48
N ASN A 287 -63.43 126.35 -37.68
CA ASN A 287 -63.43 127.75 -37.24
C ASN A 287 -63.17 128.73 -38.41
N ASP A 288 -62.20 128.43 -39.28
CA ASP A 288 -61.90 129.26 -40.44
C ASP A 288 -63.05 129.25 -41.46
N LYS A 289 -63.69 128.09 -41.67
CA LYS A 289 -64.95 128.00 -42.44
C LYS A 289 -66.02 128.91 -41.84
N THR A 290 -66.17 128.91 -40.51
CA THR A 290 -67.14 129.77 -39.82
C THR A 290 -66.80 131.25 -39.98
N LYS A 291 -65.51 131.62 -39.90
CA LYS A 291 -65.05 133.00 -40.15
C LYS A 291 -65.27 133.44 -41.59
N ILE A 292 -64.94 132.60 -42.57
CA ILE A 292 -65.17 132.90 -43.99
C ILE A 292 -66.67 133.12 -44.25
N LEU A 293 -67.53 132.26 -43.70
CA LEU A 293 -68.99 132.45 -43.79
C LEU A 293 -69.44 133.78 -43.16
N GLN A 294 -68.87 134.14 -42.01
CA GLN A 294 -69.16 135.42 -41.35
C GLN A 294 -68.67 136.62 -42.17
N THR A 295 -67.45 136.59 -42.72
CA THR A 295 -66.91 137.65 -43.59
C THR A 295 -67.69 137.77 -44.89
N ILE A 296 -68.12 136.66 -45.50
CA ILE A 296 -69.02 136.69 -46.67
C ILE A 296 -70.32 137.40 -46.32
N LYS A 297 -70.92 137.07 -45.16
CA LYS A 297 -72.15 137.72 -44.68
C LYS A 297 -71.96 139.22 -44.45
N GLU A 298 -70.84 139.62 -43.85
CA GLU A 298 -70.49 141.04 -43.64
C GLU A 298 -70.21 141.80 -44.94
N LEU A 299 -69.54 141.17 -45.91
CA LEU A 299 -69.32 141.73 -47.24
C LEU A 299 -70.63 141.89 -48.02
N ASP A 300 -71.53 140.90 -47.96
CA ASP A 300 -72.86 141.01 -48.57
C ASP A 300 -73.68 142.14 -47.91
N GLN A 301 -73.58 142.30 -46.60
CA GLN A 301 -74.24 143.40 -45.88
C GLN A 301 -73.67 144.77 -46.32
N LYS A 302 -72.34 144.93 -46.35
CA LYS A 302 -71.69 146.16 -46.84
C LYS A 302 -71.98 146.43 -48.31
N LYS A 303 -72.03 145.39 -49.15
CA LYS A 303 -72.42 145.50 -50.56
C LYS A 303 -73.86 146.02 -50.68
N ASN A 304 -74.80 145.49 -49.89
CA ASN A 304 -76.18 145.97 -49.86
C ASN A 304 -76.29 147.41 -49.33
N GLU A 305 -75.52 147.77 -48.30
CA GLU A 305 -75.45 149.14 -47.78
C GLU A 305 -74.86 150.12 -48.81
N ALA A 306 -73.80 149.73 -49.51
CA ALA A 306 -73.20 150.53 -50.57
C ALA A 306 -74.13 150.68 -51.79
N LEU A 307 -74.85 149.62 -52.16
CA LEU A 307 -75.92 149.66 -53.17
C LEU A 307 -77.04 150.63 -52.74
N ASN A 308 -77.47 150.60 -51.49
CA ASN A 308 -78.48 151.53 -50.95
C ASN A 308 -77.98 152.99 -50.93
N LEU A 309 -76.74 153.24 -50.53
CA LEU A 309 -76.12 154.58 -50.57
C LEU A 309 -75.98 155.11 -51.99
N ALA A 310 -75.63 154.24 -52.96
CA ALA A 310 -75.57 154.60 -54.37
C ALA A 310 -76.96 154.87 -54.98
N TRP A 311 -78.02 154.27 -54.42
CA TRP A 311 -79.41 154.49 -54.86
C TRP A 311 -80.04 155.77 -54.27
N GLN A 312 -79.46 156.33 -53.21
CA GLN A 312 -79.90 157.57 -52.56
C GLN A 312 -79.17 158.85 -53.04
N LYS A 313 -78.19 158.72 -53.94
CA LYS A 313 -77.55 159.83 -54.68
C LYS A 313 -78.18 159.99 -56.05
#